data_AF-A0A7W1DX42-F1
#
_entry.id   AF-A0A7W1DX42-F1
#
_cell.length_a   1.000
_cell.length_b   1.000
_cell.length_c   1.000
_cell.angle_alpha   90.00
_cell.angle_beta   90.00
_cell.angle_gamma   90.00
#
_symmetry.space_group_name_H-M   'P 1'
#
loop_
_entity.id
_entity.type
_entity.pdbx_description
1 polymer ?
#
loop_
_entity_poly.entity_id
_entity_poly.type
_entity_poly.pdbx_seq_one_letter_code
_entity_poly.pdbx_strand_id
1 'polypeptide(L)'
;MRSSSDPASATAASNEARFAWHPTYRGRTVAEVRAEITAELASDQRAYALALEGAEQQENAALATVLRLEKKWGEYDFGWAESDPNEVSARIIDFEQARDARQDMIPYSAYRSAQTASASPAQPAPRSFSRPAIGGGQGRLLWIAAAVVVVLLLLLLVML
;
A
#
# COMPACT_ATOMS: atom_id res chain seq x y z
N MET A 1 -13.12 -34.93 26.41
CA MET A 1 -13.33 -33.48 26.55
C MET A 1 -13.21 -32.86 25.16
N ARG A 2 -14.33 -32.56 24.49
CA ARG A 2 -14.31 -31.80 23.23
C ARG A 2 -14.37 -30.32 23.61
N SER A 3 -13.29 -29.59 23.40
CA SER A 3 -13.32 -28.13 23.43
C SER A 3 -14.17 -27.68 22.25
N SER A 4 -15.42 -27.30 22.52
CA SER A 4 -16.22 -26.55 21.56
C SER A 4 -15.59 -25.16 21.45
N SER A 5 -14.75 -24.96 20.44
CA SER A 5 -14.32 -23.63 20.06
C SER A 5 -15.56 -22.87 19.59
N ASP A 6 -16.09 -22.00 20.45
CA ASP A 6 -17.26 -21.20 20.15
C ASP A 6 -16.91 -20.22 19.01
N PRO A 7 -17.59 -20.30 17.85
CA PRO A 7 -17.31 -19.39 16.73
C PRO A 7 -17.45 -17.92 17.12
N ALA A 8 -18.33 -17.59 18.07
CA ALA A 8 -18.50 -16.21 18.55
C ALA A 8 -17.23 -15.67 19.24
N SER A 9 -16.52 -16.53 19.97
CA SER A 9 -15.27 -16.17 20.64
C SER A 9 -14.13 -15.94 19.65
N ALA A 10 -14.09 -16.74 18.57
CA ALA A 10 -13.11 -16.56 17.49
C ALA A 10 -13.36 -15.25 16.72
N THR A 11 -14.62 -14.93 16.42
CA THR A 11 -14.98 -13.65 15.77
C THR A 11 -14.65 -12.45 16.65
N ALA A 12 -14.91 -12.52 17.96
CA ALA A 12 -14.55 -11.45 18.89
C ALA A 12 -13.02 -11.21 18.92
N ALA A 13 -12.23 -12.28 19.02
CA ALA A 13 -10.77 -12.18 19.01
C ALA A 13 -10.23 -11.57 17.69
N SER A 14 -10.79 -11.97 16.55
CA SER A 14 -10.42 -11.40 15.24
C SER A 14 -10.78 -9.92 15.11
N ASN A 15 -11.89 -9.49 15.73
CA ASN A 15 -12.32 -8.09 15.71
C ASN A 15 -11.42 -7.20 16.59
N GLU A 16 -10.89 -7.74 17.69
CA GLU A 16 -9.96 -7.05 18.59
C GLU A 16 -8.50 -7.06 18.12
N ALA A 17 -8.17 -7.90 17.13
CA ALA A 17 -6.86 -7.91 16.51
C ALA A 17 -6.50 -6.52 15.96
N ARG A 18 -5.21 -6.18 15.97
CA ARG A 18 -4.71 -4.88 15.52
C ARG A 18 -3.74 -5.04 14.38
N PHE A 19 -3.74 -4.08 13.46
CA PHE A 19 -2.72 -3.99 12.41
C PHE A 19 -1.38 -3.57 13.02
N ALA A 20 -0.33 -4.36 12.78
CA ALA A 20 1.00 -4.12 13.36
C ALA A 20 1.91 -3.29 12.44
N TRP A 21 1.82 -3.54 11.13
CA TRP A 21 2.74 -3.05 10.11
C TRP A 21 2.06 -2.25 8.99
N HIS A 22 0.72 -2.28 8.92
CA HIS A 22 -0.04 -1.60 7.88
C HIS A 22 0.25 -0.08 7.87
N PRO A 23 0.66 0.51 6.73
CA PRO A 23 1.11 1.90 6.67
C PRO A 23 0.04 2.90 7.14
N THR A 24 -1.24 2.59 6.91
CA THR A 24 -2.37 3.47 7.23
C THR A 24 -3.12 3.07 8.51
N TYR A 25 -3.09 1.79 8.89
CA TYR A 25 -4.00 1.25 9.92
C TYR A 25 -3.28 0.83 11.19
N ARG A 26 -1.97 1.06 11.26
CA ARG A 26 -1.14 0.65 12.39
C ARG A 26 -1.73 1.05 13.75
N GLY A 27 -1.83 0.07 14.64
CA GLY A 27 -2.35 0.24 15.99
C GLY A 27 -3.88 0.28 16.10
N ARG A 28 -4.61 0.35 14.98
CA ARG A 28 -6.07 0.33 14.94
C ARG A 28 -6.59 -1.10 14.97
N THR A 29 -7.77 -1.29 15.55
CA THR A 29 -8.40 -2.62 15.58
C THR A 29 -9.01 -2.96 14.23
N VAL A 30 -9.12 -4.26 13.95
CA VAL A 30 -9.79 -4.78 12.76
C VAL A 30 -11.24 -4.31 12.71
N ALA A 31 -11.94 -4.29 13.85
CA ALA A 31 -13.31 -3.81 13.93
C ALA A 31 -13.44 -2.33 13.52
N GLU A 32 -12.56 -1.46 14.02
CA GLU A 32 -12.55 -0.03 13.68
C GLU A 32 -12.32 0.19 12.19
N VAL A 33 -11.32 -0.49 11.63
CA VAL A 33 -10.97 -0.35 10.21
C VAL A 33 -12.07 -0.93 9.33
N ARG A 34 -12.67 -2.06 9.71
CA ARG A 34 -13.80 -2.64 8.99
C ARG A 34 -14.97 -1.65 8.95
N ALA A 35 -15.36 -1.11 10.10
CA ALA A 35 -16.48 -0.15 10.17
C ALA A 35 -16.24 1.09 9.30
N GLU A 36 -15.01 1.62 9.27
CA GLU A 36 -14.64 2.73 8.39
C GLU A 36 -14.75 2.35 6.92
N ILE A 37 -14.15 1.23 6.51
CA ILE A 37 -14.18 0.77 5.11
C ILE A 37 -15.61 0.50 4.67
N THR A 38 -16.45 -0.13 5.50
CA THR A 38 -17.87 -0.35 5.19
C THR A 38 -18.61 0.97 4.96
N ALA A 39 -18.38 1.98 5.80
CA ALA A 39 -19.03 3.28 5.67
C ALA A 39 -18.57 4.02 4.40
N GLU A 40 -17.27 3.98 4.11
CA GLU A 40 -16.68 4.57 2.91
C GLU A 40 -17.20 3.90 1.64
N LEU A 41 -17.22 2.56 1.63
CA LEU A 41 -17.69 1.77 0.50
C LEU A 41 -19.18 2.04 0.23
N ALA A 42 -20.02 2.08 1.26
CA ALA A 42 -21.44 2.41 1.09
C ALA A 42 -21.64 3.84 0.54
N SER A 43 -20.78 4.79 0.91
CA SER A 43 -20.80 6.14 0.35
C SER A 43 -20.37 6.16 -1.11
N ASP A 44 -19.30 5.44 -1.44
CA ASP A 44 -18.76 5.35 -2.79
C ASP A 44 -19.69 4.61 -3.74
N GLN A 45 -20.39 3.56 -3.29
CA GLN A 45 -21.41 2.86 -4.10
C GLN A 45 -22.56 3.81 -4.48
N ARG A 46 -23.03 4.65 -3.54
CA ARG A 46 -24.03 5.69 -3.85
C ARG A 46 -23.50 6.71 -4.85
N ALA A 47 -22.25 7.16 -4.67
CA ALA A 47 -21.63 8.10 -5.60
C ALA A 47 -21.45 7.50 -7.00
N TYR A 48 -21.14 6.21 -7.08
CA TYR A 48 -21.04 5.47 -8.32
C TYR A 48 -22.39 5.37 -9.04
N ALA A 49 -23.46 4.97 -8.33
CA ALA A 49 -24.81 4.93 -8.88
C ALA A 49 -25.27 6.29 -9.41
N LEU A 50 -25.07 7.36 -8.62
CA LEU A 50 -25.39 8.73 -9.03
C LEU A 50 -24.56 9.19 -10.24
N ALA A 51 -23.30 8.76 -10.35
CA ALA A 51 -22.46 9.08 -11.50
C ALA A 51 -22.97 8.39 -12.78
N LEU A 52 -23.42 7.14 -12.69
CA LEU A 52 -24.04 6.44 -13.83
C LEU A 52 -25.35 7.11 -14.28
N GLU A 53 -26.15 7.60 -13.34
CA GLU A 53 -27.41 8.32 -13.64
C GLU A 53 -27.17 9.74 -14.17
N GLY A 54 -26.18 10.46 -13.63
CA GLY A 54 -25.91 11.88 -13.90
C GLY A 54 -25.16 12.18 -15.21
N ALA A 55 -24.89 11.16 -16.02
CA ALA A 55 -24.12 11.30 -17.26
C ALA A 55 -24.72 12.32 -18.25
N GLU A 56 -26.03 12.59 -18.18
CA GLU A 56 -26.72 13.48 -19.12
C GLU A 56 -26.34 14.97 -18.99
N GLN A 57 -25.89 15.44 -17.81
CA GLN A 57 -25.60 16.87 -17.58
C GLN A 57 -24.10 17.16 -17.40
N GLN A 58 -23.32 16.20 -16.87
CA GLN A 58 -21.90 16.37 -16.55
C GLN A 58 -21.11 15.10 -16.86
N GLU A 59 -21.26 14.56 -18.08
CA GLU A 59 -20.66 13.29 -18.53
C GLU A 59 -19.19 13.12 -18.14
N ASN A 60 -18.35 14.13 -18.39
CA ASN A 60 -16.91 14.04 -18.08
C ASN A 60 -16.64 13.90 -16.57
N ALA A 61 -17.40 14.58 -15.71
CA ALA A 61 -17.23 14.51 -14.26
C ALA A 61 -17.78 13.18 -13.70
N ALA A 62 -18.89 12.69 -14.28
CA ALA A 62 -19.44 11.37 -13.99
C ALA A 62 -18.44 10.26 -14.34
N LEU A 63 -17.89 10.27 -15.56
CA LEU A 63 -16.89 9.29 -16.01
C LEU A 63 -15.63 9.33 -15.15
N ALA A 64 -15.14 10.53 -14.78
CA ALA A 64 -14.00 10.65 -13.88
C ALA A 64 -14.29 10.03 -12.50
N THR A 65 -15.52 10.17 -12.01
CA THR A 65 -15.95 9.57 -10.73
C THR A 65 -15.98 8.05 -10.82
N VAL A 66 -16.62 7.51 -11.87
CA VAL A 66 -16.68 6.06 -12.15
C VAL A 66 -15.27 5.47 -12.21
N LEU A 67 -14.38 6.03 -13.04
CA LEU A 67 -13.00 5.51 -13.20
C LEU A 67 -12.19 5.58 -11.91
N ARG A 68 -12.35 6.65 -11.12
CA ARG A 68 -11.67 6.79 -9.83
C ARG A 68 -12.13 5.70 -8.86
N LEU A 69 -13.43 5.42 -8.80
CA LEU A 69 -13.99 4.44 -7.88
C LEU A 69 -13.69 3.00 -8.32
N GLU A 70 -13.78 2.71 -9.62
CA GLU A 70 -13.36 1.44 -10.21
C GLU A 70 -11.90 1.14 -9.90
N LYS A 71 -11.01 2.14 -10.06
CA LYS A 71 -9.60 1.97 -9.73
C LYS A 71 -9.38 1.71 -8.24
N LYS A 72 -10.17 2.33 -7.37
CA LYS A 72 -10.01 2.25 -5.91
C LYS A 72 -10.46 0.90 -5.36
N TRP A 73 -11.65 0.44 -5.76
CA TRP A 73 -12.27 -0.76 -5.18
C TRP A 73 -12.10 -2.00 -6.05
N GLY A 74 -11.90 -1.84 -7.36
CA GLY A 74 -11.71 -2.95 -8.30
C GLY A 74 -10.45 -3.78 -8.07
N GLU A 75 -9.47 -3.29 -7.30
CA GLU A 75 -8.33 -4.10 -6.86
C GLU A 75 -8.75 -5.22 -5.89
N TYR A 76 -9.82 -4.98 -5.12
CA TYR A 76 -10.32 -5.90 -4.10
C TYR A 76 -11.49 -6.74 -4.60
N ASP A 77 -12.38 -6.13 -5.41
CA ASP A 77 -13.57 -6.80 -5.92
C ASP A 77 -14.05 -6.15 -7.24
N PHE A 78 -14.11 -6.93 -8.33
CA PHE A 78 -14.59 -6.45 -9.63
C PHE A 78 -16.09 -6.12 -9.65
N GLY A 79 -16.87 -6.69 -8.72
CA GLY A 79 -18.30 -6.43 -8.52
C GLY A 79 -18.59 -5.60 -7.28
N TRP A 80 -17.62 -4.80 -6.81
CA TRP A 80 -17.72 -4.00 -5.59
C TRP A 80 -18.97 -3.10 -5.56
N ALA A 81 -19.38 -2.57 -6.72
CA ALA A 81 -20.47 -1.60 -6.81
C ALA A 81 -21.87 -2.22 -6.53
N GLU A 82 -22.04 -3.51 -6.84
CA GLU A 82 -23.32 -4.22 -6.73
C GLU A 82 -23.40 -5.15 -5.51
N SER A 83 -22.24 -5.44 -4.91
CA SER A 83 -22.12 -6.32 -3.75
C SER A 83 -22.51 -5.63 -2.43
N ASP A 84 -22.92 -6.42 -1.43
CA ASP A 84 -23.18 -5.88 -0.09
C ASP A 84 -21.90 -5.24 0.51
N PRO A 85 -21.98 -4.02 1.07
CA PRO A 85 -20.82 -3.34 1.64
C PRO A 85 -20.10 -4.13 2.73
N ASN A 86 -20.83 -4.89 3.55
CA ASN A 86 -20.24 -5.67 4.63
C ASN A 86 -19.42 -6.82 4.05
N GLU A 87 -19.93 -7.51 3.03
CA GLU A 87 -19.20 -8.61 2.39
C GLU A 87 -17.91 -8.15 1.72
N VAL A 88 -17.96 -7.06 0.95
CA VAL A 88 -16.77 -6.50 0.29
C VAL A 88 -15.78 -6.00 1.36
N SER A 89 -16.25 -5.32 2.40
CA SER A 89 -15.37 -4.86 3.49
C SER A 89 -14.70 -6.03 4.22
N ALA A 90 -15.39 -7.16 4.40
CA ALA A 90 -14.79 -8.35 4.98
C ALA A 90 -13.66 -8.91 4.11
N ARG A 91 -13.87 -9.00 2.78
CA ARG A 91 -12.83 -9.41 1.82
C ARG A 91 -11.62 -8.48 1.83
N ILE A 92 -11.85 -7.17 1.88
CA ILE A 92 -10.77 -6.16 1.97
C ILE A 92 -9.98 -6.35 3.27
N ILE A 93 -10.66 -6.53 4.40
CA ILE A 93 -10.00 -6.76 5.69
C ILE A 93 -9.16 -8.03 5.68
N ASP A 94 -9.67 -9.12 5.11
CA ASP A 94 -8.92 -10.39 5.02
C ASP A 94 -7.66 -10.20 4.17
N PHE A 95 -7.76 -9.47 3.05
CA PHE A 95 -6.61 -9.11 2.21
C PHE A 95 -5.58 -8.28 2.98
N GLU A 96 -6.01 -7.21 3.67
CA GLU A 96 -5.08 -6.33 4.40
C GLU A 96 -4.47 -7.02 5.62
N GLN A 97 -5.19 -7.90 6.31
CA GLN A 97 -4.61 -8.72 7.37
C GLN A 97 -3.57 -9.71 6.82
N ALA A 98 -3.84 -10.35 5.68
CA ALA A 98 -2.86 -11.22 5.05
C ALA A 98 -1.59 -10.45 4.62
N ARG A 99 -1.75 -9.21 4.15
CA ARG A 99 -0.65 -8.31 3.84
C ARG A 99 0.14 -7.92 5.10
N ASP A 100 -0.55 -7.56 6.18
CA ASP A 100 0.06 -7.21 7.48
C ASP A 100 0.85 -8.39 8.05
N ALA A 101 0.28 -9.60 8.01
CA ALA A 101 0.93 -10.83 8.46
C ALA A 101 2.18 -11.18 7.66
N ARG A 102 2.19 -10.92 6.33
CA ARG A 102 3.38 -11.14 5.50
C ARG A 102 4.53 -10.19 5.86
N GLN A 103 4.23 -8.97 6.32
CA GLN A 103 5.26 -8.04 6.79
C GLN A 103 5.87 -8.49 8.12
N ASP A 104 5.09 -9.15 8.96
CA ASP A 104 5.57 -9.71 10.23
C ASP A 104 6.60 -10.84 10.02
N MET A 105 6.55 -11.54 8.88
CA MET A 105 7.41 -12.70 8.60
C MET A 105 8.88 -12.38 8.27
N ILE A 106 9.32 -11.11 8.28
CA ILE A 106 10.75 -10.77 8.18
C ILE A 106 11.25 -10.17 9.49
N PRO A 107 11.64 -10.98 10.48
CA PRO A 107 12.23 -10.46 11.70
C PRO A 107 13.57 -9.79 11.39
N TYR A 108 13.78 -8.57 11.87
CA TYR A 108 15.04 -7.83 11.71
C TYR A 108 16.28 -8.63 12.15
N SER A 109 16.10 -9.53 13.12
CA SER A 109 17.15 -10.46 13.57
C SER A 109 17.62 -11.40 12.46
N ALA A 110 16.75 -11.86 11.55
CA ALA A 110 17.11 -12.69 10.40
C ALA A 110 17.96 -11.93 9.36
N TYR A 111 17.72 -10.62 9.22
CA TYR A 111 18.54 -9.75 8.36
C TYR A 111 19.95 -9.54 8.92
N ARG A 112 20.07 -9.35 10.24
CA ARG A 112 21.37 -9.14 10.91
C ARG A 112 22.19 -10.41 11.00
N SER A 113 21.58 -11.56 11.30
CA SER A 113 22.32 -12.83 11.42
C SER A 113 22.97 -13.26 10.11
N ALA A 114 22.32 -13.00 8.96
CA ALA A 114 22.91 -13.18 7.63
C ALA A 114 24.13 -12.26 7.39
N GLN A 115 24.08 -11.01 7.86
CA GLN A 115 25.20 -10.05 7.74
C GLN A 115 26.40 -10.43 8.63
N THR A 116 26.17 -10.93 9.84
CA THR A 116 27.24 -11.35 10.76
C THR A 116 27.84 -12.71 10.41
N ALA A 117 27.09 -13.63 9.81
CA ALA A 117 27.62 -14.94 9.40
C ALA A 117 28.64 -14.85 8.24
N SER A 118 28.57 -13.80 7.42
CA SER A 118 29.57 -13.51 6.39
C SER A 118 30.80 -12.74 6.91
N ALA A 119 30.80 -12.32 8.17
CA ALA A 119 31.90 -11.58 8.79
C ALA A 119 32.63 -12.45 9.82
N SER A 120 33.46 -13.38 9.32
CA SER A 120 34.46 -14.04 10.16
C SER A 120 35.54 -13.02 10.58
N PRO A 121 35.88 -12.87 11.87
CA PRO A 121 36.77 -11.80 12.32
C PRO A 121 38.24 -12.22 12.16
N ALA A 122 38.92 -11.64 11.19
CA ALA A 122 40.37 -11.55 11.18
C ALA A 122 40.77 -10.07 11.22
N GLN A 123 41.14 -9.60 12.41
CA GLN A 123 41.88 -8.35 12.65
C GLN A 123 43.19 -8.78 13.34
N PRO A 124 44.35 -8.07 13.21
CA PRO A 124 44.45 -6.64 12.94
C PRO A 124 45.66 -6.14 12.11
N ALA A 125 45.60 -4.87 11.68
CA ALA A 125 46.62 -3.85 11.98
C ALA A 125 46.16 -2.46 11.49
N PRO A 126 46.33 -1.37 12.26
CA PRO A 126 45.99 -0.04 11.83
C PRO A 126 47.10 0.49 10.92
N ARG A 127 46.79 0.71 9.64
CA ARG A 127 47.64 1.53 8.77
C ARG A 127 46.98 2.87 8.59
N SER A 128 47.54 3.87 9.26
CA SER A 128 47.33 5.28 8.97
C SER A 128 47.64 5.54 7.49
N PHE A 129 46.60 5.74 6.68
CA PHE A 129 46.73 6.25 5.33
C PHE A 129 46.21 7.68 5.30
N SER A 130 47.16 8.58 5.05
CA SER A 130 46.97 10.00 4.83
C SER A 130 45.94 10.26 3.73
N ARG A 131 45.09 11.26 3.98
CA ARG A 131 44.09 11.79 3.06
C ARG A 131 44.76 12.60 1.94
N PRO A 132 44.52 12.31 0.65
CA PRO A 132 44.47 13.34 -0.36
C PRO A 132 43.02 13.81 -0.50
N ALA A 133 42.83 15.12 -0.40
CA ALA A 133 41.63 15.77 -0.91
C ALA A 133 41.63 15.69 -2.45
N ILE A 134 40.42 15.60 -3.03
CA ILE A 134 39.96 16.22 -4.30
C ILE A 134 39.07 15.25 -5.11
N GLY A 135 37.86 15.73 -5.40
CA GLY A 135 37.17 15.47 -6.68
C GLY A 135 36.08 14.40 -6.67
N GLY A 136 34.84 14.79 -6.98
CA GLY A 136 33.83 13.81 -7.43
C GLY A 136 32.36 14.10 -7.17
N GLY A 137 31.97 15.33 -6.82
CA GLY A 137 30.55 15.72 -6.74
C GLY A 137 29.94 16.08 -8.10
N GLN A 138 30.00 15.19 -9.10
CA GLN A 138 29.50 15.51 -10.45
C GLN A 138 28.86 14.33 -11.23
N GLY A 139 28.43 13.26 -10.56
CA GLY A 139 27.77 12.13 -11.25
C GLY A 139 26.23 12.16 -11.25
N ARG A 140 25.61 12.87 -10.30
CA ARG A 140 24.15 12.78 -10.06
C ARG A 140 23.31 13.94 -10.60
N LEU A 141 23.94 15.05 -10.99
CA LEU A 141 23.23 16.21 -11.55
C LEU A 141 23.10 16.19 -13.08
N LEU A 142 23.99 15.49 -13.79
CA LEU A 142 23.95 15.42 -15.26
C LEU A 142 22.79 14.55 -15.80
N TRP A 143 22.33 13.55 -15.04
CA TRP A 143 21.17 12.74 -15.43
C TRP A 143 19.84 13.50 -15.38
N ILE A 144 19.69 14.44 -14.45
CA ILE A 144 18.45 15.22 -14.29
C ILE A 144 18.29 16.21 -15.45
N ALA A 145 19.38 16.86 -15.87
CA ALA A 145 19.34 17.79 -17.00
C ALA A 145 19.01 17.09 -18.34
N ALA A 146 19.53 15.88 -18.57
CA ALA A 146 19.21 15.09 -19.76
C ALA A 146 17.73 14.66 -19.80
N ALA A 147 17.15 14.26 -18.67
CA ALA A 147 15.74 13.89 -18.58
C ALA A 147 14.80 15.06 -18.88
N VAL A 148 15.12 16.26 -18.38
CA VAL A 148 14.30 17.47 -18.61
C VAL A 148 14.31 17.88 -20.09
N VAL A 149 15.45 17.79 -20.77
CA VAL A 149 15.54 18.12 -22.21
C VAL A 149 14.73 17.14 -23.06
N VAL A 150 14.75 15.83 -22.73
CA VAL A 150 13.95 14.82 -23.44
C VAL A 150 12.45 15.07 -23.26
N VAL A 151 12.00 15.40 -22.04
CA VAL A 151 10.59 15.72 -21.76
C VAL A 151 10.16 16.98 -22.51
N LEU A 152 10.98 18.03 -22.53
CA LEU A 152 10.68 19.25 -23.27
C LEU A 152 10.62 19.03 -24.79
N LEU A 153 11.51 18.22 -25.35
CA LEU A 153 11.49 17.87 -26.77
C LEU A 153 10.23 17.08 -27.15
N LEU A 154 9.80 16.13 -26.29
CA LEU A 154 8.56 15.39 -26.48
C LEU A 154 7.33 16.29 -26.44
N LEU A 155 7.27 17.25 -25.49
CA LEU A 155 6.16 18.19 -25.40
C LEU A 155 6.08 19.11 -26.62
N LEU A 156 7.22 19.57 -27.15
CA LEU A 156 7.27 20.43 -28.34
C LEU A 156 6.83 19.68 -29.61
N LEU A 157 7.08 18.38 -29.68
CA LEU A 157 6.70 17.52 -30.83
C LEU A 157 5.21 17.15 -30.82
N VAL A 158 4.57 17.15 -29.65
CA VAL A 158 3.12 16.93 -29.48
C VAL A 158 2.31 18.21 -29.75
N MET A 159 2.95 19.37 -29.65
CA MET A 159 2.32 20.70 -29.85
C MET A 159 2.49 21.25 -31.26
N LEU A 160 3.19 20.53 -32.15
CA LEU A 160 3.36 20.87 -33.57
C LEU A 160 2.42 20.01 -34.44
#